data_AF-A0AA44IIE5-F1
#
_entry.id   AF-A0AA44IIE5-F1
#
_cell.length_a   1.000
_cell.length_b   1.000
_cell.length_c   1.000
_cell.angle_alpha   90.00
_cell.angle_beta   90.00
_cell.angle_gamma   90.00
#
_symmetry.space_group_name_H-M   'P 1'
#
loop_
_entity.id
_entity.type
_entity.pdbx_description
1 polymer ?
#
loop_
_entity_poly.entity_id
_entity_poly.type
_entity_poly.pdbx_seq_one_letter_code
_entity_poly.pdbx_strand_id
1 'polypeptide(L)'
;MDLKISDLPPQFESIAMKVGMDITKMLFKEFGGTSVYFPTEKMIYKDARDREIIEKFNGFNVKELASNYNMSESYVRAIIRKDK
;
A
#
# COMPACT_ATOMS: atom_id res chain seq x y z
N MET A 1 -15.68 -8.46 29.66
CA MET A 1 -16.79 -8.17 28.74
C MET A 1 -16.37 -8.69 27.39
N ASP A 2 -17.15 -9.59 26.81
CA ASP A 2 -16.79 -10.25 25.55
C ASP A 2 -17.42 -9.50 24.38
N LEU A 3 -16.59 -8.75 23.65
CA LEU A 3 -16.97 -8.02 22.44
C LEU A 3 -17.15 -9.00 21.28
N LYS A 4 -18.31 -8.98 20.62
CA LYS A 4 -18.61 -9.78 19.44
C LYS A 4 -18.38 -8.95 18.17
N ILE A 5 -18.22 -9.65 17.04
CA ILE A 5 -18.08 -8.99 15.74
C ILE A 5 -19.32 -8.13 15.45
N SER A 6 -20.52 -8.62 15.71
CA SER A 6 -21.80 -7.92 15.49
C SER A 6 -21.97 -6.63 16.30
N ASP A 7 -21.11 -6.38 17.30
CA ASP A 7 -21.12 -5.15 18.08
C ASP A 7 -20.30 -4.04 17.39
N LEU A 8 -19.58 -4.37 16.32
CA LEU A 8 -18.74 -3.44 15.58
C LEU A 8 -19.54 -2.76 14.45
N PRO A 9 -19.18 -1.53 14.05
CA PRO A 9 -19.69 -0.96 12.82
C PRO A 9 -19.30 -1.81 11.59
N PRO A 10 -20.09 -1.83 10.50
CA PRO A 10 -19.90 -2.77 9.38
C PRO A 10 -18.50 -2.79 8.75
N GLN A 11 -17.85 -1.63 8.67
CA GLN A 11 -16.48 -1.52 8.17
C GLN A 11 -15.46 -2.27 9.05
N PHE A 12 -15.65 -2.24 10.37
CA PHE A 12 -14.79 -2.92 11.33
C PHE A 12 -15.20 -4.39 11.52
N GLU A 13 -16.45 -4.75 11.27
CA GLU A 13 -16.85 -6.16 11.11
C GLU A 13 -16.08 -6.81 9.95
N SER A 14 -16.05 -6.16 8.79
CA SER A 14 -15.31 -6.64 7.62
C SER A 14 -13.82 -6.82 7.92
N ILE A 15 -13.23 -5.88 8.65
CA ILE A 15 -11.84 -6.00 9.13
C ILE A 15 -11.72 -7.19 10.08
N ALA A 16 -12.54 -7.29 11.12
CA ALA A 16 -12.49 -8.37 12.10
C ALA A 16 -12.71 -9.77 11.50
N MET A 17 -13.58 -9.91 10.48
CA MET A 17 -13.77 -11.15 9.75
C MET A 17 -12.53 -11.55 8.94
N LYS A 18 -11.75 -10.58 8.43
CA LYS A 18 -10.54 -10.82 7.63
C LYS A 18 -9.29 -11.06 8.48
N VAL A 19 -9.11 -10.31 9.56
CA VAL A 19 -7.85 -10.32 10.35
C VAL A 19 -8.00 -10.86 11.78
N GLY A 20 -9.24 -11.12 12.22
CA GLY A 20 -9.53 -11.59 13.58
C GLY A 20 -9.73 -10.45 14.58
N MET A 21 -10.43 -10.76 15.68
CA MET A 21 -10.79 -9.77 16.70
C MET A 21 -9.60 -9.19 17.47
N ASP A 22 -8.51 -9.95 17.64
CA ASP A 22 -7.35 -9.49 18.40
C ASP A 22 -6.61 -8.37 17.68
N ILE A 23 -6.42 -8.50 16.36
CA ILE A 23 -5.81 -7.45 15.53
C ILE A 23 -6.74 -6.23 15.46
N THR A 24 -8.05 -6.43 15.29
CA THR A 24 -9.01 -5.31 15.27
C THR A 24 -9.00 -4.53 16.59
N LYS A 25 -8.95 -5.21 17.74
CA LYS A 25 -8.83 -4.56 19.06
C LYS A 25 -7.52 -3.78 19.20
N MET A 26 -6.41 -4.31 18.66
CA MET A 26 -5.14 -3.60 18.64
C MET A 26 -5.27 -2.27 17.86
N LEU A 27 -5.93 -2.28 16.70
CA LEU A 27 -6.17 -1.05 15.92
C LEU A 27 -6.96 -0.01 16.71
N PHE A 28 -8.01 -0.42 17.44
CA PHE A 28 -8.77 0.51 18.29
C PHE A 28 -7.95 1.07 19.45
N LYS A 29 -7.08 0.25 20.04
CA LYS A 29 -6.20 0.69 21.12
C LYS A 29 -5.18 1.72 20.65
N GLU A 30 -4.61 1.50 19.46
CA GLU A 30 -3.56 2.35 18.91
C GLU A 30 -4.12 3.64 18.30
N PHE A 31 -5.22 3.54 17.55
CA PHE A 31 -5.74 4.63 16.72
C PHE A 31 -7.10 5.18 17.16
N GLY A 32 -7.71 4.62 18.20
CA GLY A 32 -9.03 5.06 18.68
C GLY A 32 -9.04 6.54 19.03
N GLY A 33 -10.07 7.26 18.54
CA GLY A 33 -10.19 8.72 18.72
C GLY A 33 -9.39 9.55 17.70
N THR A 34 -8.63 8.91 16.82
CA THR A 34 -7.92 9.58 15.71
C THR A 34 -8.61 9.35 14.36
N SER A 35 -8.20 10.10 13.34
CA SER A 35 -8.60 9.86 11.96
C SER A 35 -7.44 9.19 11.22
N VAL A 36 -7.60 7.91 10.89
CA VAL A 36 -6.61 7.14 10.12
C VAL A 36 -7.09 6.96 8.69
N TYR A 37 -6.30 7.46 7.76
CA TYR A 37 -6.51 7.24 6.33
C TYR A 37 -5.85 5.92 5.90
N PHE A 38 -6.62 5.06 5.22
CA PHE A 38 -6.10 3.89 4.54
C PHE A 38 -5.82 4.23 3.07
N PRO A 39 -4.56 4.50 2.69
CA PRO A 39 -4.20 4.76 1.30
C PRO A 39 -4.47 3.55 0.41
N THR A 40 -4.65 3.82 -0.88
CA THR A 40 -4.74 2.75 -1.88
C THR A 40 -3.44 1.95 -1.93
N GLU A 41 -3.53 0.66 -2.26
CA GLU A 41 -2.33 -0.19 -2.43
C GLU A 41 -1.32 0.44 -3.40
N LYS A 42 -1.80 0.99 -4.52
CA LYS A 42 -0.95 1.69 -5.49
C LYS A 42 -0.09 2.80 -4.87
N MET A 43 -0.63 3.53 -3.89
CA MET A 43 0.11 4.57 -3.18
C MET A 43 1.12 3.98 -2.20
N ILE A 44 0.73 2.96 -1.43
CA ILE A 44 1.62 2.26 -0.49
C ILE A 44 2.84 1.67 -1.19
N TYR A 45 2.63 1.03 -2.34
CA TYR A 45 3.71 0.38 -3.09
C TYR A 45 4.47 1.34 -4.01
N LYS A 46 4.10 2.63 -4.08
CA LYS A 46 4.70 3.57 -5.03
C LYS A 46 6.21 3.66 -4.85
N ASP A 47 6.66 3.93 -3.63
CA ASP A 47 8.08 4.17 -3.37
C ASP A 47 8.89 2.87 -3.39
N ALA A 48 8.28 1.75 -3.00
CA ALA A 48 8.90 0.43 -3.15
C ALA A 48 9.12 0.08 -4.63
N ARG A 49 8.10 0.26 -5.48
CA ARG A 49 8.19 0.05 -6.93
C ARG A 49 9.22 0.99 -7.56
N ASP A 50 9.20 2.27 -7.21
CA ASP A 50 10.12 3.26 -7.80
C ASP A 50 11.58 2.90 -7.47
N ARG A 51 11.89 2.44 -6.24
CA ARG A 51 13.21 1.89 -5.89
C ARG A 51 13.59 0.66 -6.71
N GLU A 52 12.68 -0.29 -6.86
CA GLU A 52 12.93 -1.51 -7.64
C GLU A 52 13.19 -1.20 -9.13
N ILE A 53 12.50 -0.20 -9.69
CA ILE A 53 12.74 0.30 -11.06
C ILE A 53 14.15 0.86 -11.20
N ILE A 54 14.62 1.64 -10.22
CA ILE A 54 15.96 2.24 -10.21
C ILE A 54 17.02 1.14 -10.10
N GLU A 55 16.86 0.20 -9.17
CA GLU A 55 17.79 -0.92 -8.97
C GLU A 55 17.92 -1.82 -10.21
N LYS A 56 16.82 -2.03 -10.94
CA LYS A 56 16.81 -2.85 -12.17
C LYS A 56 17.21 -2.08 -13.43
N PHE A 57 17.41 -0.77 -13.35
CA PHE A 57 17.75 0.03 -14.53
C PHE A 57 19.20 -0.19 -14.96
N ASN A 58 19.40 -0.65 -16.19
CA ASN A 58 20.73 -0.98 -16.74
C ASN A 58 21.26 0.05 -17.76
N GLY A 59 20.62 1.22 -17.86
CA GLY A 59 20.97 2.26 -18.82
C GLY A 59 20.13 2.23 -20.10
N PHE A 60 19.63 1.07 -20.53
CA PHE A 60 19.00 0.88 -21.84
C PHE A 60 17.61 0.20 -21.79
N ASN A 61 17.25 -0.44 -20.68
CA ASN A 61 16.04 -1.25 -20.53
C ASN A 61 14.74 -0.50 -20.16
N VAL A 62 14.61 0.79 -20.49
CA VAL A 62 13.42 1.59 -20.13
C VAL A 62 12.12 0.97 -20.66
N LYS A 63 12.13 0.50 -21.91
CA LYS A 63 10.95 -0.11 -22.55
C LYS A 63 10.52 -1.40 -21.86
N GLU A 64 11.48 -2.20 -21.44
CA GLU A 64 11.24 -3.45 -20.70
C GLU A 64 10.63 -3.15 -19.32
N LEU A 65 11.22 -2.21 -18.58
CA LEU A 65 10.70 -1.78 -17.28
C LEU A 65 9.27 -1.22 -17.40
N ALA A 66 9.02 -0.40 -18.41
CA ALA A 66 7.68 0.14 -18.68
C ALA A 66 6.64 -0.98 -18.90
N SER A 67 6.99 -2.02 -19.67
CA SER A 67 6.15 -3.19 -19.86
C SER A 67 5.93 -3.98 -18.56
N ASN A 68 7.01 -4.29 -17.82
CA ASN A 68 6.95 -5.12 -16.61
C ASN A 68 6.10 -4.49 -15.50
N TYR A 69 6.13 -3.15 -15.36
CA TYR A 69 5.34 -2.43 -14.35
C TYR A 69 4.04 -1.84 -14.89
N ASN A 70 3.67 -2.13 -16.15
CA ASN A 70 2.51 -1.58 -16.83
C ASN A 70 2.44 -0.03 -16.74
N MET A 71 3.53 0.63 -17.11
CA MET A 71 3.72 2.08 -17.04
C MET A 71 4.13 2.65 -18.40
N SER A 72 4.02 3.97 -18.58
CA SER A 72 4.62 4.61 -19.74
C SER A 72 6.15 4.70 -19.59
N GLU A 73 6.87 4.60 -20.71
CA GLU A 73 8.32 4.87 -20.73
C GLU A 73 8.66 6.26 -20.18
N SER A 74 7.79 7.25 -20.43
CA SER A 74 7.98 8.61 -19.91
C SER A 74 7.97 8.67 -18.39
N TYR A 75 7.12 7.89 -17.73
CA TYR A 75 7.04 7.84 -16.27
C TYR A 75 8.23 7.07 -15.67
N VAL A 76 8.63 5.95 -16.28
CA VAL A 76 9.84 5.21 -15.89
C VAL A 76 11.07 6.12 -15.99
N ARG A 77 11.23 6.88 -17.09
CA ARG A 77 12.32 7.86 -17.22
C ARG A 77 12.23 8.95 -16.16
N ALA A 78 11.03 9.39 -15.77
CA ALA A 78 10.86 10.39 -14.71
C ALA A 78 11.30 9.86 -13.35
N ILE A 79 10.97 8.59 -13.02
CA ILE A 79 11.44 7.92 -11.80
C ILE A 79 12.97 7.88 -11.78
N ILE A 80 13.59 7.36 -12.86
CA ILE A 80 15.05 7.23 -12.97
C ILE A 80 15.75 8.60 -12.86
N ARG A 81 15.16 9.66 -13.42
CA ARG A 81 15.72 11.02 -13.32
C ARG A 81 15.60 11.63 -11.93
N LYS A 82 14.57 11.27 -11.16
CA LYS A 82 14.33 11.83 -9.82
C LYS A 82 15.37 11.36 -8.80
N ASP A 83 16.01 10.21 -9.06
CA ASP A 83 17.06 9.62 -8.22
C ASP A 83 18.46 10.19 -8.50
N LYS A 84 18.65 10.86 -9.65
CA LYS A 84 19.91 11.52 -10.04
C LYS A 84 19.90 13.00 -9.67
#